data_AF-A0A0A8UTU6-F1
#
_entry.id   AF-A0A0A8UTU6-F1
#
_cell.length_a   1.000
_cell.length_b   1.000
_cell.length_c   1.000
_cell.angle_alpha   90.00
_cell.angle_beta   90.00
_cell.angle_gamma   90.00
#
_symmetry.space_group_name_H-M   'P 1'
#
loop_
_entity.id
_entity.type
_entity.pdbx_description
1 polymer ?
#
loop_
_entity_poly.entity_id
_entity_poly.type
_entity_poly.pdbx_seq_one_letter_code
_entity_poly.pdbx_strand_id
1 'polypeptide(L)'
;MPATRFFGNLSQQKTQATHLGKKSVHYVDVGGNGDCGFRAITAALISKILFENRNSPELAALLHEHFKYFPDQKPRLALATPVEQLRWMTESSRMATSVQSLAYTIRQLTVDEMVAHPENYRGAFIGVENMPTSPEAMRQASTWIDETAIAAAAKVTGFPIDVRVVTEGRELPMRLRYPAKPQTATSPLVIQLQDKHYIPGVRNAAQFHTVKSAPVRTLEPKQLERHDPELKDILAKIKAEDDRILKHFEDIKTRLTAAVEADGATKEVLLNIYIEGLKKGDYLQGYVGFEHGSEHFFKVLRDSRSDLQVVRSEFENPNKHFTTQLVHAIARAVSINQLDGNEVFDKVERALDKRVGAAQIM
;
A
#
# COMPACT_ATOMS: atom_id res chain seq x y z
N MET A 1 -32.05 70.04 2.86
CA MET A 1 -31.22 69.95 1.63
C MET A 1 -30.17 71.05 1.69
N PRO A 2 -28.88 70.82 1.42
CA PRO A 2 -28.04 69.63 1.55
C PRO A 2 -26.90 69.84 2.58
N ALA A 3 -26.42 68.76 3.21
CA ALA A 3 -25.24 68.78 4.08
C ALA A 3 -23.99 68.34 3.30
N THR A 4 -22.90 68.98 3.67
CA THR A 4 -21.57 69.06 3.03
C THR A 4 -20.87 67.70 2.93
N ARG A 5 -20.31 67.41 1.74
CA ARG A 5 -19.41 66.29 1.47
C ARG A 5 -18.01 66.60 2.02
N PHE A 6 -17.58 65.86 3.04
CA PHE A 6 -16.19 65.77 3.49
C PHE A 6 -15.73 64.32 3.31
N PHE A 7 -14.47 64.15 2.88
CA PHE A 7 -13.80 62.90 2.47
C PHE A 7 -13.98 62.49 1.01
N GLY A 8 -13.25 63.22 0.16
CA GLY A 8 -12.68 62.66 -1.06
C GLY A 8 -11.45 61.79 -0.75
N ASN A 9 -11.25 60.78 -1.58
CA ASN A 9 -10.02 60.02 -1.79
C ASN A 9 -9.40 59.34 -0.55
N LEU A 10 -9.98 58.20 -0.17
CA LEU A 10 -9.18 57.07 0.27
C LEU A 10 -9.26 56.00 -0.83
N SER A 11 -8.15 55.83 -1.54
CA SER A 11 -7.93 54.68 -2.41
C SER A 11 -8.19 53.42 -1.57
N GLN A 12 -9.16 52.62 -1.99
CA GLN A 12 -9.23 51.23 -1.56
C GLN A 12 -8.03 50.51 -2.17
N GLN A 13 -6.87 50.64 -1.53
CA GLN A 13 -5.86 49.61 -1.60
C GLN A 13 -6.53 48.35 -1.06
N LYS A 14 -7.05 47.53 -1.98
CA LYS A 14 -7.26 46.10 -1.72
C LYS A 14 -5.91 45.59 -1.25
N THR A 15 -5.78 45.49 0.06
CA THR A 15 -4.72 44.75 0.72
C THR A 15 -4.85 43.35 0.16
N GLN A 16 -3.97 43.00 -0.78
CA GLN A 16 -3.70 41.61 -1.14
C GLN A 16 -3.06 40.97 0.08
N ALA A 17 -3.88 40.71 1.09
CA ALA A 17 -3.57 39.72 2.10
C ALA A 17 -3.53 38.40 1.35
N THR A 18 -2.31 37.97 1.07
CA THR A 18 -1.94 36.67 0.54
C THR A 18 -2.63 35.58 1.35
N HIS A 19 -3.79 35.14 0.89
CA HIS A 19 -4.31 33.81 1.19
C HIS A 19 -3.28 32.80 0.65
N LEU A 20 -2.33 32.41 1.50
CA LEU A 20 -1.62 31.15 1.39
C LEU A 20 -2.69 30.05 1.40
N GLY A 21 -3.13 29.67 0.20
CA GLY A 21 -4.26 28.79 -0.02
C GLY A 21 -4.07 27.43 0.66
N LYS A 22 -5.17 26.90 1.20
CA LYS A 22 -5.28 25.46 1.50
C LYS A 22 -4.71 24.68 0.31
N LYS A 23 -3.74 23.79 0.56
CA LYS A 23 -3.15 22.87 -0.41
C LYS A 23 -4.26 22.01 -1.05
N SER A 24 -4.87 22.47 -2.14
CA SER A 24 -5.91 21.71 -2.84
C SER A 24 -5.26 20.59 -3.67
N VAL A 25 -5.70 19.36 -3.42
CA VAL A 25 -5.40 18.20 -4.28
C VAL A 25 -6.50 18.14 -5.33
N HIS A 26 -6.11 18.03 -6.59
CA HIS A 26 -7.00 17.91 -7.74
C HIS A 26 -6.84 16.53 -8.36
N TYR A 27 -7.94 15.88 -8.72
CA TYR A 27 -7.92 14.60 -9.42
C TYR A 27 -7.94 14.85 -10.92
N VAL A 28 -6.87 14.43 -11.61
CA VAL A 28 -6.72 14.66 -13.05
C VAL A 28 -6.48 13.33 -13.75
N ASP A 29 -7.38 12.95 -14.65
CA ASP A 29 -7.22 11.73 -15.44
C ASP A 29 -6.05 11.86 -16.43
N VAL A 30 -5.03 11.03 -16.23
CA VAL A 30 -3.82 10.96 -17.07
C VAL A 30 -3.89 9.85 -18.14
N GLY A 31 -5.06 9.23 -18.28
CA GLY A 31 -5.32 8.12 -19.20
C GLY A 31 -4.60 6.84 -18.80
N GLY A 32 -4.58 5.90 -19.74
CA GLY A 32 -3.94 4.59 -19.60
C GLY A 32 -4.78 3.51 -20.26
N ASN A 33 -4.13 2.52 -20.84
CA ASN A 33 -4.79 1.33 -21.40
C ASN A 33 -4.08 0.10 -20.84
N GLY A 34 -4.49 -0.29 -19.63
CA GLY A 34 -3.84 -1.33 -18.84
C GLY A 34 -2.69 -0.87 -17.96
N ASP A 35 -2.25 0.39 -18.05
CA ASP A 35 -1.17 0.98 -17.22
C ASP A 35 -1.63 2.19 -16.37
N CYS A 36 -2.94 2.43 -16.26
CA CYS A 36 -3.47 3.61 -15.55
C CYS A 36 -3.00 3.69 -14.10
N GLY A 37 -2.85 2.55 -13.41
CA GLY A 37 -2.31 2.51 -12.05
C GLY A 37 -0.88 3.05 -11.95
N PHE A 38 0.05 2.58 -12.80
CA PHE A 38 1.42 3.10 -12.81
C PHE A 38 1.49 4.56 -13.28
N ARG A 39 0.67 4.96 -14.25
CA ARG A 39 0.59 6.38 -14.67
C ARG A 39 0.11 7.27 -13.53
N ALA A 40 -0.89 6.82 -12.76
CA ALA A 40 -1.39 7.55 -11.61
C ALA A 40 -0.31 7.67 -10.51
N ILE A 41 0.38 6.58 -10.19
CA ILE A 41 1.51 6.60 -9.23
C ILE A 41 2.56 7.60 -9.69
N THR A 42 2.98 7.52 -10.95
CA THR A 42 3.99 8.42 -11.52
C THR A 42 3.55 9.88 -11.48
N ALA A 43 2.34 10.20 -11.92
CA ALA A 43 1.85 11.58 -11.95
C ALA A 43 1.72 12.17 -10.53
N ALA A 44 1.21 11.39 -9.57
CA ALA A 44 1.15 11.78 -8.16
C ALA A 44 2.55 12.02 -7.58
N LEU A 45 3.51 11.13 -7.90
CA LEU A 45 4.91 11.23 -7.50
C LEU A 45 5.57 12.50 -8.05
N ILE A 46 5.49 12.74 -9.37
CA ILE A 46 6.03 13.93 -10.04
C ILE A 46 5.42 15.18 -9.41
N SER A 47 4.09 15.23 -9.28
CA SER A 47 3.41 16.40 -8.73
C SER A 47 3.86 16.69 -7.29
N LYS A 48 4.02 15.66 -6.46
CA LYS A 48 4.48 15.80 -5.08
C LYS A 48 5.92 16.31 -5.03
N ILE A 49 6.83 15.68 -5.75
CA ILE A 49 8.26 16.02 -5.73
C ILE A 49 8.51 17.42 -6.27
N LEU A 50 7.90 17.79 -7.39
CA LEU A 50 8.08 19.12 -7.97
C LEU A 50 7.46 20.23 -7.12
N PHE A 51 6.38 19.93 -6.40
CA PHE A 51 5.76 20.87 -5.45
C PHE A 51 6.56 21.03 -4.16
N GLU A 52 7.04 19.92 -3.58
CA GLU A 52 7.84 19.94 -2.35
C GLU A 52 9.27 20.38 -2.60
N ASN A 53 9.72 20.31 -3.86
CA ASN A 53 11.07 20.65 -4.32
C ASN A 53 12.16 19.98 -3.46
N ARG A 54 11.93 18.72 -3.07
CA ARG A 54 12.75 17.99 -2.10
C ARG A 54 13.49 16.84 -2.76
N ASN A 55 14.82 16.85 -2.62
CA ASN A 55 15.66 15.71 -2.99
C ASN A 55 15.48 14.58 -1.97
N SER A 56 15.47 13.34 -2.45
CA SER A 56 15.46 12.16 -1.59
C SER A 56 16.32 11.04 -2.20
N PRO A 57 16.89 10.14 -1.38
CA PRO A 57 17.59 8.95 -1.86
C PRO A 57 16.72 8.08 -2.76
N GLU A 58 15.42 7.99 -2.46
CA GLU A 58 14.45 7.22 -3.24
C GLU A 58 14.27 7.78 -4.65
N LEU A 59 14.15 9.12 -4.79
CA LEU A 59 14.10 9.76 -6.10
C LEU A 59 15.41 9.54 -6.88
N ALA A 60 16.56 9.64 -6.21
CA ALA A 60 17.85 9.39 -6.85
C ALA A 60 17.96 7.95 -7.38
N ALA A 61 17.54 6.96 -6.58
CA ALA A 61 17.51 5.56 -6.96
C ALA A 61 16.53 5.32 -8.14
N LEU A 62 15.32 5.88 -8.08
CA LEU A 62 14.34 5.74 -9.15
C LEU A 62 14.86 6.33 -10.48
N LEU A 63 15.45 7.52 -10.45
CA LEU A 63 16.00 8.15 -11.65
C LEU A 63 17.22 7.39 -12.19
N HIS A 64 18.05 6.85 -11.30
CA HIS A 64 19.17 6.01 -11.69
C HIS A 64 18.70 4.80 -12.50
N GLU A 65 17.70 4.08 -12.02
CA GLU A 65 17.11 2.95 -12.75
C GLU A 65 16.39 3.40 -14.03
N HIS A 66 15.67 4.52 -13.98
CA HIS A 66 14.98 5.08 -15.13
C HIS A 66 15.93 5.32 -16.31
N PHE A 67 17.10 5.91 -16.05
CA PHE A 67 18.09 6.21 -17.09
C PHE A 67 18.79 4.98 -17.66
N LYS A 68 18.67 3.79 -17.04
CA LYS A 68 19.11 2.54 -17.69
C LYS A 68 18.20 2.16 -18.86
N TYR A 69 16.88 2.34 -18.70
CA TYR A 69 15.91 2.09 -19.77
C TYR A 69 15.86 3.24 -20.79
N PHE A 70 15.95 4.49 -20.33
CA PHE A 70 15.80 5.69 -21.17
C PHE A 70 17.01 6.63 -21.02
N PRO A 71 18.21 6.24 -21.48
CA PRO A 71 19.42 7.05 -21.30
C PRO A 71 19.38 8.40 -22.01
N ASP A 72 18.61 8.51 -23.11
CA ASP A 72 18.45 9.77 -23.84
C ASP A 72 17.64 10.82 -23.04
N GLN A 73 16.91 10.39 -22.01
CA GLN A 73 16.20 11.26 -21.07
C GLN A 73 17.09 11.72 -19.92
N LYS A 74 18.35 11.27 -19.84
CA LYS A 74 19.30 11.72 -18.81
C LYS A 74 19.77 13.14 -19.12
N PRO A 75 19.60 14.10 -18.19
CA PRO A 75 20.07 15.46 -18.40
C PRO A 75 21.59 15.51 -18.59
N ARG A 76 22.07 16.32 -19.54
CA ARG A 76 23.51 16.62 -19.75
C ARG A 76 24.00 17.76 -18.85
N LEU A 77 23.42 17.87 -17.65
CA LEU A 77 23.74 18.91 -16.68
C LEU A 77 24.73 18.34 -15.66
N ALA A 78 25.92 18.91 -15.59
CA ALA A 78 26.88 18.57 -14.55
C ALA A 78 26.29 18.89 -13.17
N LEU A 79 26.40 17.95 -12.22
CA LEU A 79 25.96 18.11 -10.82
C LEU A 79 24.45 18.35 -10.60
N ALA A 80 23.58 18.07 -11.59
CA ALA A 80 22.14 18.21 -11.39
C ALA A 80 21.62 17.29 -10.28
N THR A 81 20.93 17.88 -9.32
CA THR A 81 20.26 17.17 -8.23
C THR A 81 19.08 16.34 -8.76
N PRO A 82 18.64 15.27 -8.06
CA PRO A 82 17.53 14.43 -8.51
C PRO A 82 16.24 15.22 -8.87
N VAL A 83 15.88 16.25 -8.10
CA VAL A 83 14.71 17.09 -8.41
C VAL A 83 14.92 17.91 -9.68
N GLU A 84 16.12 18.46 -9.90
CA GLU A 84 16.45 19.20 -11.13
C GLU A 84 16.44 18.28 -12.35
N GLN A 85 16.92 17.04 -12.19
CA GLN A 85 16.85 16.04 -13.24
C GLN A 85 15.40 15.71 -13.61
N LEU A 86 14.53 15.50 -12.61
CA LEU A 86 13.11 15.26 -12.84
C LEU A 86 12.43 16.46 -13.54
N ARG A 87 12.71 17.68 -13.06
CA ARG A 87 12.18 18.92 -13.63
C ARG A 87 12.59 19.04 -15.10
N TRP A 88 13.88 18.90 -15.38
CA TRP A 88 14.40 18.90 -16.75
C TRP A 88 13.68 17.88 -17.62
N MET A 89 13.49 16.66 -17.13
CA MET A 89 12.81 15.60 -17.88
C MET A 89 11.37 15.96 -18.22
N THR A 90 10.62 16.50 -17.26
CA THR A 90 9.21 16.91 -17.45
C THR A 90 9.05 18.10 -18.40
N GLU A 91 10.04 18.98 -18.46
CA GLU A 91 10.07 20.15 -19.35
C GLU A 91 10.58 19.80 -20.75
N SER A 92 11.68 19.03 -20.85
CA SER A 92 12.36 18.68 -22.11
C SER A 92 11.63 17.60 -22.90
N SER A 93 11.12 16.57 -22.23
CA SER A 93 10.49 15.40 -22.87
C SER A 93 8.97 15.54 -22.97
N ARG A 94 8.41 16.65 -22.45
CA ARG A 94 6.98 16.88 -22.19
C ARG A 94 6.45 15.95 -21.09
N MET A 95 5.62 16.51 -20.21
CA MET A 95 5.02 15.80 -19.07
C MET A 95 4.42 14.44 -19.43
N ALA A 96 3.74 14.33 -20.58
CA ALA A 96 3.10 13.08 -21.01
C ALA A 96 4.12 11.96 -21.26
N THR A 97 5.23 12.25 -21.94
CA THR A 97 6.30 11.28 -22.18
C THR A 97 6.97 10.88 -20.86
N SER A 98 7.26 11.85 -19.99
CA SER A 98 7.89 11.58 -18.69
C SER A 98 7.00 10.71 -17.80
N VAL A 99 5.68 10.96 -17.79
CA VAL A 99 4.72 10.11 -17.05
C VAL A 99 4.74 8.68 -17.60
N GLN A 100 4.74 8.51 -18.91
CA GLN A 100 4.73 7.19 -19.54
C GLN A 100 6.05 6.43 -19.35
N SER A 101 7.20 7.09 -19.55
CA SER A 101 8.52 6.45 -19.42
C SER A 101 8.85 6.11 -17.97
N LEU A 102 8.50 6.97 -17.00
CA LEU A 102 8.65 6.64 -15.58
C LEU A 102 7.64 5.57 -15.13
N ALA A 103 6.40 5.57 -15.62
CA ALA A 103 5.45 4.50 -15.33
C ALA A 103 5.97 3.14 -15.79
N TYR A 104 6.62 3.08 -16.96
CA TYR A 104 7.31 1.87 -17.42
C TYR A 104 8.41 1.46 -16.43
N THR A 105 9.29 2.37 -16.02
CA THR A 105 10.35 2.06 -15.03
C THR A 105 9.77 1.57 -13.71
N ILE A 106 8.75 2.24 -13.16
CA ILE A 106 8.12 1.83 -11.90
C ILE A 106 7.50 0.44 -12.05
N ARG A 107 6.86 0.12 -13.19
CA ARG A 107 6.36 -1.23 -13.48
C ARG A 107 7.48 -2.26 -13.40
N GLN A 108 8.61 -1.99 -14.05
CA GLN A 108 9.76 -2.90 -14.05
C GLN A 108 10.26 -3.19 -12.63
N LEU A 109 10.46 -2.14 -11.83
CA LEU A 109 10.91 -2.27 -10.45
C LEU A 109 9.88 -2.96 -9.56
N THR A 110 8.60 -2.70 -9.79
CA THR A 110 7.49 -3.33 -9.07
C THR A 110 7.49 -4.84 -9.30
N VAL A 111 7.69 -5.29 -10.55
CA VAL A 111 7.82 -6.72 -10.84
C VAL A 111 9.08 -7.31 -10.19
N ASP A 112 10.21 -6.58 -10.19
CA ASP A 112 11.44 -7.04 -9.52
C ASP A 112 11.22 -7.26 -8.01
N GLU A 113 10.51 -6.35 -7.34
CA GLU A 113 10.12 -6.48 -5.93
C GLU A 113 9.18 -7.67 -5.69
N MET A 114 8.16 -7.86 -6.54
CA MET A 114 7.25 -8.99 -6.44
C MET A 114 7.97 -10.33 -6.63
N VAL A 115 8.93 -10.40 -7.55
CA VAL A 115 9.73 -11.60 -7.82
C VAL A 115 10.75 -11.88 -6.71
N ALA A 116 11.30 -10.83 -6.09
CA ALA A 116 12.25 -10.96 -4.98
C ALA A 116 11.58 -11.45 -3.69
N HIS A 117 10.33 -11.04 -3.45
CA HIS A 117 9.56 -11.32 -2.22
C HIS A 117 8.15 -11.88 -2.52
N PRO A 118 8.02 -12.95 -3.32
CA PRO A 118 6.73 -13.41 -3.83
C PRO A 118 5.72 -13.79 -2.74
N GLU A 119 6.20 -14.22 -1.58
CA GLU A 119 5.40 -14.51 -0.41
C GLU A 119 4.51 -13.35 0.07
N ASN A 120 5.03 -12.12 -0.05
CA ASN A 120 4.34 -10.89 0.35
C ASN A 120 3.31 -10.46 -0.71
N TYR A 121 3.47 -10.93 -1.95
CA TYR A 121 2.76 -10.48 -3.14
C TYR A 121 2.03 -11.63 -3.86
N ARG A 122 1.54 -12.60 -3.10
CA ARG A 122 0.87 -13.82 -3.60
C ARG A 122 -0.22 -13.57 -4.65
N GLY A 123 -0.98 -12.48 -4.49
CA GLY A 123 -2.12 -12.13 -5.37
C GLY A 123 -1.70 -11.98 -6.84
N ALA A 124 -0.49 -11.49 -7.09
CA ALA A 124 0.05 -11.32 -8.43
C ALA A 124 0.28 -12.64 -9.19
N PHE A 125 0.47 -13.75 -8.47
CA PHE A 125 0.90 -15.02 -9.07
C PHE A 125 -0.19 -16.11 -9.09
N ILE A 126 -1.24 -15.97 -8.28
CA ILE A 126 -2.28 -17.01 -8.09
C ILE A 126 -3.45 -16.90 -9.11
N GLY A 127 -3.44 -15.87 -9.96
CA GLY A 127 -4.37 -15.79 -11.10
C GLY A 127 -5.78 -15.38 -10.67
N VAL A 128 -5.95 -14.10 -10.33
CA VAL A 128 -7.26 -13.48 -10.12
C VAL A 128 -7.74 -12.92 -11.47
N GLU A 129 -9.02 -13.12 -11.81
CA GLU A 129 -9.67 -12.52 -13.00
C GLU A 129 -8.95 -12.79 -14.36
N ASN A 130 -8.33 -13.96 -14.55
CA ASN A 130 -7.56 -14.31 -15.77
C ASN A 130 -6.39 -13.36 -16.08
N MET A 131 -5.86 -12.65 -15.08
CA MET A 131 -4.71 -11.77 -15.28
C MET A 131 -3.43 -12.58 -15.56
N PRO A 132 -2.53 -12.08 -16.42
CA PRO A 132 -1.24 -12.71 -16.64
C PRO A 132 -0.42 -12.76 -15.35
N THR A 133 0.05 -13.95 -14.98
CA THR A 133 0.74 -14.20 -13.70
C THR A 133 2.24 -14.44 -13.84
N SER A 134 2.75 -14.60 -15.06
CA SER A 134 4.20 -14.74 -15.28
C SER A 134 4.89 -13.37 -15.15
N PRO A 135 6.10 -13.31 -14.55
CA PRO A 135 6.87 -12.06 -14.45
C PRO A 135 7.02 -11.35 -15.80
N GLU A 136 7.33 -12.10 -16.85
CA GLU A 136 7.47 -11.58 -18.22
C GLU A 136 6.19 -10.88 -18.71
N ALA A 137 5.01 -11.47 -18.46
CA ALA A 137 3.75 -10.87 -18.85
C ALA A 137 3.41 -9.64 -18.00
N MET A 138 3.71 -9.66 -16.70
CA MET A 138 3.50 -8.50 -15.81
C MET A 138 4.33 -7.26 -16.21
N ARG A 139 5.49 -7.48 -16.84
CA ARG A 139 6.37 -6.40 -17.35
C ARG A 139 5.80 -5.68 -18.58
N GLN A 140 4.84 -6.28 -19.28
CA GLN A 140 4.23 -5.66 -20.47
C GLN A 140 3.36 -4.46 -20.09
N ALA A 141 3.45 -3.38 -20.87
CA ALA A 141 2.74 -2.14 -20.56
C ALA A 141 1.21 -2.31 -20.57
N SER A 142 0.68 -3.24 -21.37
CA SER A 142 -0.75 -3.54 -21.48
C SER A 142 -1.32 -4.36 -20.32
N THR A 143 -0.47 -4.91 -19.45
CA THR A 143 -0.91 -5.81 -18.38
C THR A 143 -1.49 -5.01 -17.24
N TRP A 144 -2.75 -5.31 -16.89
CA TRP A 144 -3.46 -4.67 -15.80
C TRP A 144 -2.76 -4.95 -14.47
N ILE A 145 -2.98 -4.05 -13.52
CA ILE A 145 -2.41 -4.20 -12.19
C ILE A 145 -3.50 -4.17 -11.12
N ASP A 146 -3.30 -5.00 -10.12
CA ASP A 146 -4.14 -5.16 -8.95
C ASP A 146 -3.56 -4.40 -7.74
N GLU A 147 -4.21 -4.54 -6.59
CA GLU A 147 -3.72 -4.04 -5.30
C GLU A 147 -2.29 -4.50 -4.95
N THR A 148 -1.91 -5.71 -5.37
CA THR A 148 -0.58 -6.28 -5.14
C THR A 148 0.52 -5.43 -5.76
N ALA A 149 0.32 -5.02 -7.02
CA ALA A 149 1.27 -4.16 -7.69
C ALA A 149 1.35 -2.76 -7.06
N ILE A 150 0.23 -2.21 -6.54
CA ILE A 150 0.24 -0.91 -5.83
C ILE A 150 1.07 -1.02 -4.54
N ALA A 151 0.92 -2.11 -3.80
CA ALA A 151 1.70 -2.35 -2.58
C ALA A 151 3.21 -2.45 -2.88
N ALA A 152 3.60 -3.24 -3.88
CA ALA A 152 4.99 -3.36 -4.31
C ALA A 152 5.51 -2.00 -4.84
N ALA A 153 4.70 -1.25 -5.59
CA ALA A 153 5.06 0.08 -6.07
C ALA A 153 5.35 1.06 -4.92
N ALA A 154 4.59 0.99 -3.82
CA ALA A 154 4.85 1.81 -2.62
C ALA A 154 6.21 1.48 -1.99
N LYS A 155 6.63 0.20 -1.99
CA LYS A 155 7.93 -0.23 -1.47
C LYS A 155 9.10 0.21 -2.35
N VAL A 156 8.99 0.07 -3.67
CA VAL A 156 10.09 0.40 -4.60
C VAL A 156 10.25 1.91 -4.81
N THR A 157 9.15 2.66 -4.83
CA THR A 157 9.21 4.13 -4.91
C THR A 157 9.61 4.75 -3.58
N GLY A 158 9.37 4.05 -2.47
CA GLY A 158 9.62 4.57 -1.12
C GLY A 158 8.62 5.65 -0.68
N PHE A 159 7.49 5.78 -1.38
CA PHE A 159 6.40 6.67 -0.99
C PHE A 159 5.17 5.86 -0.61
N PRO A 160 4.58 6.09 0.58
CA PRO A 160 3.31 5.46 0.92
C PRO A 160 2.23 5.85 -0.10
N ILE A 161 1.28 4.97 -0.39
CA ILE A 161 0.20 5.22 -1.35
C ILE A 161 -1.15 5.07 -0.65
N ASP A 162 -1.97 6.11 -0.70
CA ASP A 162 -3.35 6.12 -0.23
C ASP A 162 -4.29 6.05 -1.45
N VAL A 163 -5.00 4.93 -1.61
CA VAL A 163 -6.03 4.76 -2.63
C VAL A 163 -7.41 5.01 -2.03
N ARG A 164 -8.13 5.98 -2.59
CA ARG A 164 -9.52 6.28 -2.24
C ARG A 164 -10.44 5.58 -3.24
N VAL A 165 -11.17 4.58 -2.79
CA VAL A 165 -12.13 3.86 -3.61
C VAL A 165 -13.45 4.63 -3.58
N VAL A 166 -13.86 5.11 -4.74
CA VAL A 166 -15.13 5.82 -4.94
C VAL A 166 -16.08 4.83 -5.62
N THR A 167 -17.18 4.55 -4.94
CA THR A 167 -18.25 3.65 -5.42
C THR A 167 -19.55 4.41 -5.42
N GLU A 168 -20.33 4.27 -6.48
CA GLU A 168 -21.66 4.88 -6.58
C GLU A 168 -22.54 4.44 -5.39
N GLY A 169 -23.27 5.40 -4.80
CA GLY A 169 -24.15 5.14 -3.66
C GLY A 169 -23.47 4.99 -2.29
N ARG A 170 -22.14 5.14 -2.18
CA ARG A 170 -21.45 5.19 -0.88
C ARG A 170 -21.00 6.60 -0.53
N GLU A 171 -21.50 7.14 0.59
CA GLU A 171 -21.13 8.49 1.06
C GLU A 171 -19.69 8.58 1.58
N LEU A 172 -19.16 7.49 2.14
CA LEU A 172 -17.80 7.43 2.68
C LEU A 172 -16.89 6.61 1.74
N PRO A 173 -15.83 7.20 1.18
CA PRO A 173 -14.88 6.47 0.35
C PRO A 173 -14.06 5.52 1.22
N MET A 174 -13.98 4.26 0.82
CA MET A 174 -13.06 3.29 1.41
C MET A 174 -11.62 3.75 1.12
N ARG A 175 -10.75 3.68 2.14
CA ARG A 175 -9.35 4.08 2.02
C ARG A 175 -8.47 2.87 2.19
N LEU A 176 -7.77 2.50 1.12
CA LEU A 176 -6.73 1.49 1.13
C LEU A 176 -5.39 2.20 1.32
N ARG A 177 -4.57 1.73 2.26
CA ARG A 177 -3.27 2.34 2.57
C ARG A 177 -2.17 1.33 2.30
N TYR A 178 -1.19 1.73 1.52
CA TYR A 178 -0.05 0.91 1.17
C TYR A 178 1.21 1.56 1.76
N PRO A 179 1.74 1.07 2.88
CA PRO A 179 2.89 1.68 3.53
C PRO A 179 4.17 1.46 2.72
N ALA A 180 5.00 2.50 2.63
CA ALA A 180 6.36 2.36 2.11
C ALA A 180 7.27 1.63 3.11
N LYS A 181 8.60 1.70 2.91
CA LYS A 181 9.56 1.14 3.86
C LYS A 181 9.46 1.89 5.20
N PRO A 182 9.54 1.20 6.37
CA PRO A 182 9.29 1.77 7.70
C PRO A 182 10.08 3.04 8.06
N GLN A 183 11.18 3.31 7.35
CA GLN A 183 12.09 4.42 7.60
C GLN A 183 11.70 5.72 6.86
N THR A 184 10.69 5.68 5.97
CA THR A 184 10.29 6.83 5.14
C THR A 184 9.10 7.58 5.73
N ALA A 185 9.36 8.55 6.62
CA ALA A 185 8.35 9.47 7.16
C ALA A 185 7.94 10.51 6.10
N THR A 186 7.32 10.05 5.02
CA THR A 186 6.87 10.88 3.88
C THR A 186 5.35 10.83 3.78
N SER A 187 4.71 11.97 3.51
CA SER A 187 3.26 12.00 3.28
C SER A 187 2.87 11.21 2.02
N PRO A 188 1.73 10.49 2.04
CA PRO A 188 1.38 9.54 1.00
C PRO A 188 1.10 10.21 -0.36
N LEU A 189 1.33 9.47 -1.43
CA LEU A 189 0.74 9.71 -2.74
C LEU A 189 -0.76 9.43 -2.65
N VAL A 190 -1.59 10.35 -3.14
CA VAL A 190 -3.04 10.19 -3.10
C VAL A 190 -3.52 9.78 -4.48
N ILE A 191 -4.23 8.68 -4.57
CA ILE A 191 -4.83 8.15 -5.80
C ILE A 191 -6.32 7.89 -5.54
N GLN A 192 -7.15 8.09 -6.56
CA GLN A 192 -8.56 7.72 -6.55
C GLN A 192 -8.77 6.52 -7.47
N LEU A 193 -9.45 5.49 -6.99
CA LEU A 193 -9.93 4.38 -7.79
C LEU A 193 -11.43 4.58 -8.04
N GLN A 194 -11.80 4.75 -9.31
CA GLN A 194 -13.18 4.93 -9.75
C GLN A 194 -13.38 4.11 -11.02
N ASP A 195 -14.43 3.28 -11.06
CA ASP A 195 -14.78 2.47 -12.24
C ASP A 195 -13.61 1.64 -12.79
N LYS A 196 -12.85 0.99 -11.89
CA LYS A 196 -11.61 0.25 -12.18
C LYS A 196 -10.48 1.08 -12.83
N HIS A 197 -10.57 2.41 -12.77
CA HIS A 197 -9.57 3.34 -13.29
C HIS A 197 -8.89 4.13 -12.17
N TYR A 198 -7.56 4.18 -12.20
CA TYR A 198 -6.77 4.92 -11.21
C TYR A 198 -6.50 6.35 -11.69
N ILE A 199 -6.86 7.32 -10.84
CA ILE A 199 -6.77 8.76 -11.12
C ILE A 199 -5.85 9.41 -10.06
N PRO A 200 -4.74 10.05 -10.47
CA PRO A 200 -3.82 10.68 -9.53
C PRO A 200 -4.40 11.94 -8.89
N GLY A 201 -4.13 12.11 -7.60
CA GLY A 201 -4.24 13.38 -6.91
C GLY A 201 -2.98 14.23 -7.13
N VAL A 202 -3.12 15.35 -7.83
CA VAL A 202 -2.04 16.28 -8.17
C VAL A 202 -2.28 17.66 -7.56
N ARG A 203 -1.21 18.42 -7.32
CA ARG A 203 -1.27 19.78 -6.74
C ARG A 203 -1.35 20.88 -7.79
N ASN A 204 -0.87 20.63 -9.01
CA ASN A 204 -0.92 21.58 -10.13
C ASN A 204 -1.62 20.96 -11.34
N ALA A 205 -2.96 21.02 -11.36
CA ALA A 205 -3.76 20.35 -12.38
C ALA A 205 -3.42 20.79 -13.81
N ALA A 206 -3.06 22.07 -14.02
CA ALA A 206 -2.72 22.63 -15.32
C ALA A 206 -1.59 21.88 -16.03
N GLN A 207 -0.61 21.37 -15.28
CA GLN A 207 0.52 20.62 -15.85
C GLN A 207 0.14 19.21 -16.32
N PHE A 208 -0.96 18.65 -15.81
CA PHE A 208 -1.36 17.26 -16.07
C PHE A 208 -2.57 17.14 -17.00
N HIS A 209 -3.36 18.21 -17.19
CA HIS A 209 -4.60 18.16 -18.00
C HIS A 209 -4.39 17.67 -19.43
N THR A 210 -3.23 17.98 -20.04
CA THR A 210 -2.94 17.58 -21.42
C THR A 210 -2.32 16.19 -21.53
N VAL A 211 -2.01 15.51 -20.41
CA VAL A 211 -1.27 14.23 -20.43
C VAL A 211 -2.07 13.14 -21.15
N LYS A 212 -3.38 13.05 -20.89
CA LYS A 212 -4.25 12.05 -21.50
C LYS A 212 -4.40 12.23 -23.02
N SER A 213 -4.46 13.48 -23.48
CA SER A 213 -4.72 13.81 -24.89
C SER A 213 -3.46 14.08 -25.71
N ALA A 214 -2.29 14.14 -25.08
CA ALA A 214 -1.04 14.41 -25.78
C ALA A 214 -0.65 13.22 -26.67
N PRO A 215 -0.29 13.45 -27.94
CA PRO A 215 0.29 12.41 -28.78
C PRO A 215 1.67 12.07 -28.22
N VAL A 216 1.81 10.89 -27.63
CA VAL A 216 3.10 10.36 -27.17
C VAL A 216 3.56 9.30 -28.16
N ARG A 217 4.82 9.39 -28.58
CA ARG A 217 5.42 8.34 -29.42
C ARG A 217 5.50 7.05 -28.62
N THR A 218 5.44 5.91 -29.31
CA THR A 218 5.69 4.60 -28.70
C THR A 218 6.99 4.65 -27.90
N LEU A 219 6.95 4.18 -26.66
CA LEU A 219 8.14 4.12 -25.82
C LEU A 219 9.10 3.05 -26.39
N GLU A 220 10.37 3.41 -26.51
CA GLU A 220 11.44 2.50 -26.93
C GLU A 220 12.46 2.35 -25.78
N PRO A 221 12.13 1.58 -24.73
CA PRO A 221 13.09 1.32 -23.66
C PRO A 221 14.22 0.43 -24.16
N LYS A 222 15.44 0.66 -23.64
CA LYS A 222 16.53 -0.31 -23.80
C LYS A 222 16.14 -1.64 -23.15
N GLN A 223 16.38 -2.72 -23.89
CA GLN A 223 16.26 -4.07 -23.34
C GLN A 223 17.40 -4.30 -22.35
N LEU A 224 17.04 -4.58 -21.10
CA LEU A 224 18.00 -4.96 -20.07
C LEU A 224 17.88 -6.47 -19.86
N GLU A 225 19.01 -7.15 -19.72
CA GLU A 225 19.01 -8.57 -19.37
C GLU A 225 18.37 -8.78 -18.01
N ARG A 226 17.49 -9.78 -17.93
CA ARG A 226 16.85 -10.22 -16.68
C ARG A 226 16.82 -11.72 -16.60
N HIS A 227 16.94 -12.21 -15.37
CA HIS A 227 16.81 -13.61 -15.04
C HIS A 227 15.61 -13.79 -14.12
N ASP A 228 14.41 -13.65 -14.70
CA ASP A 228 13.18 -13.92 -13.97
C ASP A 228 13.10 -15.44 -13.67
N PRO A 229 12.80 -15.84 -12.43
CA PRO A 229 12.60 -17.24 -12.10
C PRO A 229 11.33 -17.76 -12.77
N GLU A 230 11.26 -19.07 -12.98
CA GLU A 230 10.06 -19.67 -13.53
C GLU A 230 8.88 -19.53 -12.55
N LEU A 231 7.67 -19.39 -13.09
CA LEU A 231 6.45 -19.24 -12.28
C LEU A 231 6.29 -20.39 -11.29
N LYS A 232 6.70 -21.62 -11.65
CA LYS A 232 6.65 -22.79 -10.77
C LYS A 232 7.48 -22.60 -9.49
N ASP A 233 8.64 -21.95 -9.60
CA ASP A 233 9.56 -21.74 -8.48
C ASP A 233 9.05 -20.64 -7.56
N ILE A 234 8.43 -19.61 -8.14
CA ILE A 234 7.70 -18.57 -7.39
C ILE A 234 6.54 -19.18 -6.60
N LEU A 235 5.70 -20.00 -7.24
CA LEU A 235 4.57 -20.65 -6.59
C LEU A 235 5.02 -21.62 -5.50
N ALA A 236 6.15 -22.30 -5.67
CA ALA A 236 6.72 -23.17 -4.65
C ALA A 236 7.14 -22.38 -3.39
N LYS A 237 7.76 -21.19 -3.55
CA LYS A 237 8.08 -20.30 -2.42
C LYS A 237 6.83 -19.81 -1.70
N ILE A 238 5.82 -19.36 -2.44
CA ILE A 238 4.53 -18.93 -1.87
C ILE A 238 3.90 -20.07 -1.08
N LYS A 239 3.84 -21.27 -1.66
CA LYS A 239 3.29 -22.45 -0.98
C LYS A 239 4.04 -22.78 0.31
N ALA A 240 5.38 -22.78 0.29
CA ALA A 240 6.18 -23.07 1.47
C ALA A 240 5.90 -22.06 2.60
N GLU A 241 5.74 -20.79 2.25
CA GLU A 241 5.40 -19.76 3.24
C GLU A 241 3.96 -19.87 3.75
N ASP A 242 3.00 -20.16 2.87
CA ASP A 242 1.62 -20.42 3.26
C ASP A 242 1.53 -21.60 4.23
N ASP A 243 2.30 -22.65 3.97
CA ASP A 243 2.41 -23.81 4.83
C ASP A 243 3.02 -23.45 6.20
N ARG A 244 4.04 -22.59 6.22
CA ARG A 244 4.64 -22.07 7.46
C ARG A 244 3.63 -21.25 8.28
N ILE A 245 2.91 -20.32 7.65
CA ILE A 245 1.92 -19.46 8.31
C ILE A 245 0.79 -20.30 8.91
N LEU A 246 0.25 -21.24 8.16
CA LEU A 246 -0.85 -22.10 8.62
C LEU A 246 -0.42 -23.01 9.77
N LYS A 247 0.79 -23.59 9.69
CA LYS A 247 1.34 -24.39 10.78
C LYS A 247 1.52 -23.54 12.04
N HIS A 248 2.11 -22.35 11.90
CA HIS A 248 2.30 -21.44 13.03
C HIS A 248 0.95 -21.01 13.63
N PHE A 249 -0.08 -20.78 12.80
CA PHE A 249 -1.44 -20.49 13.27
C PHE A 249 -2.03 -21.61 14.10
N GLU A 250 -1.96 -22.86 13.64
CA GLU A 250 -2.49 -24.00 14.40
C GLU A 250 -1.71 -24.24 15.69
N ASP A 251 -0.38 -24.05 15.69
CA ASP A 251 0.46 -24.16 16.89
C ASP A 251 0.05 -23.11 17.94
N ILE A 252 -0.09 -21.84 17.55
CA ILE A 252 -0.48 -20.75 18.45
C ILE A 252 -1.91 -20.93 18.94
N LYS A 253 -2.84 -21.29 18.05
CA LYS A 253 -4.23 -21.58 18.40
C LYS A 253 -4.31 -22.71 19.43
N THR A 254 -3.55 -23.78 19.26
CA THR A 254 -3.51 -24.92 20.20
C THR A 254 -3.00 -24.47 21.57
N ARG A 255 -1.88 -23.74 21.62
CA ARG A 255 -1.32 -23.20 22.88
C ARG A 255 -2.27 -22.26 23.61
N LEU A 256 -2.91 -21.33 22.89
CA LEU A 256 -3.90 -20.41 23.47
C LEU A 256 -5.15 -21.15 23.95
N THR A 257 -5.62 -22.15 23.22
CA THR A 257 -6.77 -22.97 23.64
C THR A 257 -6.46 -23.71 24.94
N ALA A 258 -5.29 -24.34 25.05
CA ALA A 258 -4.85 -24.99 26.29
C ALA A 258 -4.73 -23.98 27.45
N ALA A 259 -4.26 -22.77 27.20
CA ALA A 259 -4.19 -21.72 28.22
C ALA A 259 -5.57 -21.21 28.68
N VAL A 260 -6.58 -21.23 27.79
CA VAL A 260 -7.98 -20.94 28.15
C VAL A 260 -8.54 -22.07 29.02
N GLU A 261 -8.29 -23.33 28.66
CA GLU A 261 -8.73 -24.50 29.42
C GLU A 261 -8.10 -24.59 30.82
N ALA A 262 -6.86 -24.13 30.96
CA ALA A 262 -6.16 -23.97 32.23
C ALA A 262 -6.56 -22.71 33.02
N ASP A 263 -7.54 -21.93 32.55
CA ASP A 263 -8.01 -20.65 33.12
C ASP A 263 -6.91 -19.57 33.27
N GLY A 264 -5.83 -19.67 32.48
CA GLY A 264 -4.76 -18.66 32.41
C GLY A 264 -5.06 -17.53 31.42
N ALA A 265 -5.80 -17.83 30.36
CA ALA A 265 -6.16 -16.89 29.30
C ALA A 265 -7.65 -16.53 29.35
N THR A 266 -8.07 -15.71 30.34
CA THR A 266 -9.48 -15.29 30.39
C THR A 266 -9.86 -14.40 29.21
N LYS A 267 -11.18 -14.25 29.02
CA LYS A 267 -11.76 -13.33 28.05
C LYS A 267 -11.17 -11.92 28.16
N GLU A 268 -11.01 -11.40 29.38
CA GLU A 268 -10.49 -10.05 29.63
C GLU A 268 -9.01 -9.95 29.26
N VAL A 269 -8.21 -10.97 29.58
CA VAL A 269 -6.78 -11.03 29.23
C VAL A 269 -6.62 -11.07 27.71
N LEU A 270 -7.35 -11.94 27.03
CA LEU A 270 -7.30 -12.06 25.57
C LEU A 270 -7.80 -10.78 24.89
N LEU A 271 -8.86 -10.16 25.39
CA LEU A 271 -9.36 -8.89 24.88
C LEU A 271 -8.32 -7.77 25.03
N ASN A 272 -7.65 -7.69 26.18
CA ASN A 272 -6.59 -6.71 26.40
C ASN A 272 -5.39 -6.94 25.48
N ILE A 273 -4.94 -8.18 25.32
CA ILE A 273 -3.88 -8.54 24.37
C ILE A 273 -4.25 -8.09 22.96
N TYR A 274 -5.48 -8.39 22.53
CA TYR A 274 -5.97 -8.01 21.21
C TYR A 274 -6.05 -6.48 21.02
N ILE A 275 -6.62 -5.75 21.99
CA ILE A 275 -6.73 -4.28 21.94
C ILE A 275 -5.37 -3.60 21.99
N GLU A 276 -4.45 -4.06 22.83
CA GLU A 276 -3.08 -3.51 22.88
C GLU A 276 -2.32 -3.79 21.58
N GLY A 277 -2.57 -4.95 20.95
CA GLY A 277 -2.12 -5.24 19.60
C GLY A 277 -2.64 -4.25 18.56
N LEU A 278 -3.94 -3.95 18.59
CA LEU A 278 -4.57 -2.94 17.70
C LEU A 278 -3.90 -1.57 17.82
N LYS A 279 -3.42 -1.19 19.01
CA LYS A 279 -2.80 0.12 19.27
C LYS A 279 -1.37 0.26 18.73
N LYS A 280 -0.64 -0.84 18.53
CA LYS A 280 0.75 -0.82 18.00
C LYS A 280 0.83 -0.55 16.49
N GLY A 281 -0.32 -0.36 15.81
CA GLY A 281 -0.44 0.66 14.77
C GLY A 281 0.26 0.40 13.43
N ASP A 282 0.58 -0.85 13.10
CA ASP A 282 1.10 -1.21 11.77
C ASP A 282 0.44 -2.49 11.22
N TYR A 283 -0.90 -2.48 11.25
CA TYR A 283 -1.79 -3.58 10.85
C TYR A 283 -1.63 -4.07 9.40
N LEU A 284 -0.77 -3.43 8.60
CA LEU A 284 -0.55 -3.67 7.18
C LEU A 284 0.90 -4.05 6.85
N GLN A 285 1.68 -4.46 7.86
CA GLN A 285 3.04 -4.93 7.61
C GLN A 285 3.04 -6.41 7.17
N GLY A 286 3.79 -6.69 6.10
CA GLY A 286 4.14 -8.05 5.66
C GLY A 286 3.50 -8.46 4.35
N TYR A 287 2.19 -8.72 4.34
CA TYR A 287 1.53 -9.37 3.20
C TYR A 287 0.41 -8.50 2.59
N VAL A 288 0.24 -8.60 1.27
CA VAL A 288 -0.90 -8.03 0.55
C VAL A 288 -2.16 -8.91 0.74
N GLY A 289 -3.33 -8.28 0.80
CA GLY A 289 -4.64 -8.91 1.02
C GLY A 289 -5.19 -8.67 2.43
N PHE A 290 -4.40 -8.08 3.33
CA PHE A 290 -4.80 -7.71 4.70
C PHE A 290 -5.70 -6.48 4.76
N GLU A 291 -5.73 -5.67 3.72
CA GLU A 291 -6.64 -4.54 3.56
C GLU A 291 -8.12 -4.96 3.65
N HIS A 292 -8.41 -6.24 3.40
CA HIS A 292 -9.73 -6.85 3.53
C HIS A 292 -9.95 -7.59 4.87
N GLY A 293 -8.98 -7.52 5.79
CA GLY A 293 -9.01 -8.14 7.11
C GLY A 293 -8.32 -9.50 7.17
N SER A 294 -7.80 -9.86 8.35
CA SER A 294 -7.04 -11.10 8.55
C SER A 294 -7.88 -12.36 8.39
N GLU A 295 -9.20 -12.28 8.58
CA GLU A 295 -10.10 -13.39 8.27
C GLU A 295 -10.13 -13.75 6.80
N HIS A 296 -10.29 -12.73 5.96
CA HIS A 296 -10.31 -12.92 4.52
C HIS A 296 -8.99 -13.52 4.05
N PHE A 297 -7.86 -13.01 4.54
CA PHE A 297 -6.53 -13.55 4.24
C PHE A 297 -6.39 -15.03 4.59
N PHE A 298 -6.75 -15.43 5.82
CA PHE A 298 -6.66 -16.83 6.25
C PHE A 298 -7.69 -17.75 5.57
N LYS A 299 -8.84 -17.20 5.16
CA LYS A 299 -9.79 -17.94 4.35
C LYS A 299 -9.20 -18.27 2.97
N VAL A 300 -8.64 -17.28 2.27
CA VAL A 300 -7.98 -17.48 0.97
C VAL A 300 -6.84 -18.51 1.06
N LEU A 301 -6.05 -18.45 2.14
CA LEU A 301 -5.00 -19.43 2.44
C LEU A 301 -5.49 -20.88 2.59
N ARG A 302 -6.70 -21.08 3.11
CA ARG A 302 -7.30 -22.40 3.29
C ARG A 302 -8.04 -22.86 2.05
N ASP A 303 -8.73 -21.95 1.38
CA ASP A 303 -9.46 -22.21 0.14
C ASP A 303 -8.50 -22.67 -0.96
N SER A 304 -7.26 -22.15 -1.00
CA SER A 304 -6.20 -22.62 -1.92
C SER A 304 -5.72 -24.06 -1.66
N ARG A 305 -6.09 -24.65 -0.51
CA ARG A 305 -5.75 -26.04 -0.13
C ARG A 305 -6.88 -27.05 -0.37
N SER A 306 -8.07 -26.63 -0.81
CA SER A 306 -9.25 -27.51 -0.97
C SER A 306 -9.81 -28.12 0.33
N ASP A 307 -9.28 -27.73 1.50
CA ASP A 307 -9.73 -28.23 2.81
C ASP A 307 -10.93 -27.42 3.30
N LEU A 308 -12.09 -27.65 2.69
CA LEU A 308 -13.36 -27.11 3.17
C LEU A 308 -13.78 -27.84 4.46
N GLN A 309 -13.31 -27.35 5.60
CA GLN A 309 -14.02 -27.60 6.85
C GLN A 309 -15.16 -26.59 6.99
N VAL A 310 -16.37 -27.06 6.72
CA VAL A 310 -17.60 -26.38 7.11
C VAL A 310 -17.61 -26.29 8.63
N VAL A 311 -17.28 -25.11 9.17
CA VAL A 311 -17.48 -24.81 10.59
C VAL A 311 -18.99 -24.67 10.81
N ARG A 312 -19.66 -25.76 11.17
CA ARG A 312 -21.02 -25.71 11.70
C ARG A 312 -20.95 -25.05 13.07
N SER A 313 -21.59 -23.90 13.22
CA SER A 313 -21.74 -23.24 14.52
C SER A 313 -22.87 -23.91 15.29
N GLU A 314 -22.52 -24.86 16.15
CA GLU A 314 -23.41 -25.31 17.24
C GLU A 314 -23.34 -24.24 18.34
N PHE A 315 -24.35 -23.38 18.36
CA PHE A 315 -24.47 -22.26 19.29
C PHE A 315 -24.97 -22.75 20.66
N GLU A 316 -24.08 -23.26 21.50
CA GLU A 316 -24.46 -23.67 22.86
C GLU A 316 -23.93 -22.74 23.97
N ASN A 317 -22.96 -21.85 23.70
CA ASN A 317 -22.52 -20.86 24.70
C ASN A 317 -21.90 -19.58 24.07
N PRO A 318 -22.53 -18.40 24.20
CA PRO A 318 -22.03 -17.13 23.64
C PRO A 318 -20.65 -16.71 24.16
N ASN A 319 -20.36 -16.97 25.45
CA ASN A 319 -19.07 -16.60 26.04
C ASN A 319 -17.95 -17.52 25.54
N LYS A 320 -18.22 -18.84 25.44
CA LYS A 320 -17.26 -19.79 24.87
C LYS A 320 -16.96 -19.43 23.41
N HIS A 321 -17.99 -19.11 22.63
CA HIS A 321 -17.85 -18.67 21.24
C HIS A 321 -16.97 -17.41 21.13
N PHE A 322 -17.24 -16.39 21.95
CA PHE A 322 -16.46 -15.15 21.93
C PHE A 322 -14.98 -15.39 22.27
N THR A 323 -14.70 -16.21 23.29
CA THR A 323 -13.31 -16.57 23.65
C THR A 323 -12.62 -17.33 22.51
N THR A 324 -13.31 -18.27 21.85
CA THR A 324 -12.78 -18.98 20.68
C THR A 324 -12.45 -18.00 19.53
N GLN A 325 -13.30 -17.01 19.28
CA GLN A 325 -13.04 -15.98 18.27
C GLN A 325 -11.80 -15.13 18.61
N LEU A 326 -11.62 -14.78 19.88
CA LEU A 326 -10.42 -14.05 20.34
C LEU A 326 -9.15 -14.89 20.17
N VAL A 327 -9.18 -16.18 20.53
CA VAL A 327 -8.06 -17.11 20.29
C VAL A 327 -7.70 -17.13 18.80
N HIS A 328 -8.69 -17.28 17.93
CA HIS A 328 -8.47 -17.26 16.48
C HIS A 328 -7.92 -15.92 15.99
N ALA A 329 -8.42 -14.79 16.51
CA ALA A 329 -7.93 -13.46 16.12
C ALA A 329 -6.48 -13.21 16.54
N ILE A 330 -6.12 -13.57 17.78
CA ILE A 330 -4.75 -13.43 18.30
C ILE A 330 -3.81 -14.39 17.58
N ALA A 331 -4.21 -15.65 17.38
CA ALA A 331 -3.40 -16.62 16.64
C ALA A 331 -3.10 -16.11 15.22
N ARG A 332 -4.11 -15.62 14.49
CA ARG A 332 -3.91 -15.00 13.17
C ARG A 332 -2.91 -13.87 13.22
N ALA A 333 -3.06 -12.95 14.19
CA ALA A 333 -2.19 -11.79 14.33
C ALA A 333 -0.74 -12.16 14.67
N VAL A 334 -0.51 -13.16 15.53
CA VAL A 334 0.83 -13.65 15.85
C VAL A 334 1.48 -14.33 14.65
N SER A 335 0.74 -15.17 13.91
CA SER A 335 1.30 -15.95 12.80
C SER A 335 1.83 -15.09 11.65
N ILE A 336 1.35 -13.86 11.54
CA ILE A 336 1.73 -12.88 10.52
C ILE A 336 2.55 -11.71 11.10
N ASN A 337 3.05 -11.86 12.33
CA ASN A 337 3.88 -10.88 13.04
C ASN A 337 3.19 -9.51 13.31
N GLN A 338 1.86 -9.45 13.32
CA GLN A 338 1.13 -8.27 13.84
C GLN A 338 1.19 -8.19 15.37
N LEU A 339 1.33 -9.34 16.03
CA LEU A 339 1.55 -9.47 17.46
C LEU A 339 2.84 -10.25 17.69
N ASP A 340 3.65 -9.80 18.66
CA ASP A 340 4.79 -10.58 19.13
C ASP A 340 4.29 -11.74 19.98
N GLY A 341 4.54 -12.98 19.53
CA GLY A 341 4.13 -14.18 20.23
C GLY A 341 4.69 -14.28 21.64
N ASN A 342 5.92 -13.82 21.88
CA ASN A 342 6.53 -13.84 23.21
C ASN A 342 5.79 -12.88 24.15
N GLU A 343 5.49 -11.65 23.69
CA GLU A 343 4.71 -10.71 24.49
C GLU A 343 3.29 -11.24 24.79
N VAL A 344 2.68 -11.96 23.86
CA VAL A 344 1.36 -12.58 24.05
C VAL A 344 1.41 -13.63 25.16
N PHE A 345 2.36 -14.58 25.09
CA PHE A 345 2.45 -15.65 26.09
C PHE A 345 2.95 -15.16 27.45
N ASP A 346 3.86 -14.19 27.50
CA ASP A 346 4.27 -13.54 28.74
C ASP A 346 3.07 -12.94 29.50
N LYS A 347 2.13 -12.33 28.79
CA LYS A 347 0.92 -11.75 29.39
C LYS A 347 -0.03 -12.82 29.91
N VAL A 348 -0.14 -13.95 29.20
CA VAL A 348 -0.94 -15.10 29.63
C VAL A 348 -0.33 -15.76 30.87
N GLU A 349 0.99 -16.00 30.86
CA GLU A 349 1.71 -16.60 32.00
C GLU A 349 1.61 -15.72 33.25
N ARG A 350 1.84 -14.40 33.14
CA ARG A 350 1.67 -13.47 34.26
C ARG A 350 0.25 -13.45 34.83
N ALA A 351 -0.77 -13.67 33.98
CA ALA A 351 -2.15 -13.73 34.43
C ALA A 351 -2.43 -15.03 35.20
N LEU A 352 -1.85 -16.15 34.74
CA LEU A 352 -1.89 -17.44 35.43
C LEU A 352 -1.20 -17.35 36.80
N ASP A 353 0.02 -16.82 36.87
CA ASP A 353 0.82 -16.73 38.10
C ASP A 353 0.14 -15.87 39.17
N LYS A 354 -0.43 -14.72 38.78
CA LYS A 354 -1.18 -13.85 39.70
C LYS A 354 -2.37 -14.54 40.33
N ARG A 355 -3.00 -15.48 39.62
CA ARG A 355 -4.15 -16.24 40.12
C ARG A 355 -3.74 -17.38 41.02
N VAL A 356 -2.71 -18.14 40.64
CA VAL A 356 -2.16 -19.21 41.50
C VAL A 356 -1.67 -18.62 42.82
N GLY A 357 -0.98 -17.48 42.78
CA GLY A 357 -0.56 -16.76 43.98
C GLY A 357 -1.73 -16.24 44.83
N ALA A 358 -2.83 -15.79 44.21
CA ALA A 358 -4.04 -15.36 44.94
C ALA A 358 -4.78 -16.54 45.60
N ALA A 359 -4.78 -17.73 44.96
CA ALA A 359 -5.42 -18.94 45.48
C ALA A 359 -4.64 -19.60 46.63
N GLN A 360 -3.34 -19.29 46.79
CA GLN A 360 -2.51 -19.78 47.91
C GLN A 360 -2.57 -18.90 49.16
N ILE A 361 -3.17 -17.71 49.07
CA ILE A 361 -3.28 -16.73 50.17
C ILE A 361 -4.70 -16.72 50.78
N MET A 362 -5.66 -17.39 50.14
CA MET A 362 -6.97 -17.75 50.72
C MET A 362 -6.92 -19.15 51.33
#